data_AF-A0A1G8HN28-F1
#
_entry.id   AF-A0A1G8HN28-F1
#
_cell.length_a   1.000
_cell.length_b   1.000
_cell.length_c   1.000
_cell.angle_alpha   90.00
_cell.angle_beta   90.00
_cell.angle_gamma   90.00
#
_symmetry.space_group_name_H-M   'P 1'
#
loop_
_entity.id
_entity.type
_entity.pdbx_description
1 polymer ?
#
loop_
_entity_poly.entity_id
_entity_poly.type
_entity_poly.pdbx_seq_one_letter_code
_entity_poly.pdbx_strand_id
1 'polypeptide(L)'
;MNTENFEAIHAINRPHAPDEATADFIFKAYMLLKNAPPTFSKWARQGAFENIAACAVSWRVVGISEDALRKIAATGKRGDLQRGHWFARDKRYEALFGVSGPTMERDALIRFFFDHDTTVVITKEQNNADGGPTTWGKIVAVPEGMFTTSGYSFNVRKRTEIPWVAAAVAELDQG
;
A
#
# COMPACT_ATOMS: atom_id res chain seq x y z
N MET A 1 -2.44 19.79 -2.48
CA MET A 1 -1.71 18.72 -1.76
C MET A 1 -0.37 19.34 -1.34
N ASN A 2 -0.05 19.43 -0.05
CA ASN A 2 1.24 19.99 0.39
C ASN A 2 2.37 19.10 -0.11
N THR A 3 3.39 19.71 -0.72
CA THR A 3 4.59 19.08 -1.27
C THR A 3 5.35 18.25 -0.23
N GLU A 4 5.31 18.64 1.05
CA GLU A 4 5.94 17.92 2.17
C GLU A 4 5.41 16.48 2.34
N ASN A 5 4.12 16.23 2.08
CA ASN A 5 3.57 14.88 2.14
C ASN A 5 3.99 14.02 0.94
N PHE A 6 4.30 14.64 -0.20
CA PHE A 6 4.68 13.93 -1.42
C PHE A 6 6.11 13.36 -1.31
N GLU A 7 7.05 14.14 -0.77
CA GLU A 7 8.44 13.71 -0.57
C GLU A 7 8.57 12.58 0.46
N ALA A 8 7.79 12.64 1.56
CA ALA A 8 7.76 11.58 2.57
C ALA A 8 7.16 10.26 2.03
N ILE A 9 6.20 10.34 1.08
CA ILE A 9 5.69 9.16 0.36
C ILE A 9 6.80 8.51 -0.46
N HIS A 10 7.58 9.30 -1.19
CA HIS A 10 8.63 8.77 -2.05
C HIS A 10 9.88 8.28 -1.29
N ALA A 11 10.14 8.77 -0.08
CA ALA A 11 11.36 8.43 0.66
C ALA A 11 11.52 6.91 0.93
N ILE A 12 10.42 6.21 1.23
CA ILE A 12 10.42 4.75 1.44
C ILE A 12 9.75 3.99 0.30
N ASN A 13 9.01 4.68 -0.56
CA ASN A 13 8.31 4.07 -1.66
C ASN A 13 9.24 3.89 -2.87
N ARG A 14 9.49 2.64 -3.23
CA ARG A 14 10.26 2.30 -4.42
C ARG A 14 9.36 2.28 -5.65
N PRO A 15 9.76 2.84 -6.80
CA PRO A 15 8.96 2.76 -8.03
C PRO A 15 8.62 1.31 -8.37
N HIS A 16 7.39 1.06 -8.81
CA HIS A 16 6.94 -0.25 -9.28
C HIS A 16 6.07 -0.07 -10.51
N ALA A 17 6.32 -0.86 -11.55
CA ALA A 17 5.50 -0.90 -12.74
C ALA A 17 5.27 -2.36 -13.15
N PRO A 18 4.04 -2.75 -13.52
CA PRO A 18 3.79 -4.03 -14.17
C PRO A 18 4.47 -4.11 -15.53
N ASP A 19 4.53 -5.32 -16.09
CA ASP A 19 4.86 -5.51 -17.50
C ASP A 19 3.81 -4.83 -18.43
N GLU A 20 4.18 -4.59 -19.70
CA GLU A 20 3.36 -3.89 -20.68
C GLU A 20 1.98 -4.53 -20.90
N ALA A 21 1.90 -5.87 -20.94
CA ALA A 21 0.63 -6.56 -21.18
C ALA A 21 -0.31 -6.40 -19.99
N THR A 22 0.24 -6.47 -18.78
CA THR A 22 -0.48 -6.25 -17.54
C THR A 22 -0.90 -4.77 -17.39
N ALA A 23 -0.03 -3.83 -17.74
CA ALA A 23 -0.33 -2.40 -17.78
C ALA A 23 -1.49 -2.08 -18.74
N ASP A 24 -1.47 -2.65 -19.95
CA ASP A 24 -2.56 -2.53 -20.94
C ASP A 24 -3.89 -3.06 -20.40
N PHE A 25 -3.85 -4.22 -19.75
CA PHE A 25 -5.05 -4.82 -19.17
C PHE A 25 -5.65 -3.95 -18.06
N ILE A 26 -4.81 -3.47 -17.14
CA ILE A 26 -5.22 -2.58 -16.04
C ILE A 26 -5.80 -1.28 -16.61
N PHE A 27 -5.18 -0.70 -17.63
CA PHE A 27 -5.68 0.52 -18.27
C PHE A 27 -7.05 0.33 -18.94
N LYS A 28 -7.25 -0.77 -19.67
CA LYS A 28 -8.55 -1.11 -20.26
C LYS A 28 -9.63 -1.27 -19.18
N ALA A 29 -9.29 -1.94 -18.07
CA ALA A 29 -10.19 -2.07 -16.93
C ALA A 29 -10.52 -0.71 -16.29
N TYR A 30 -9.53 0.17 -16.12
CA TYR A 30 -9.73 1.53 -15.65
C TYR A 30 -10.73 2.29 -16.53
N MET A 31 -10.57 2.24 -17.85
CA MET A 31 -11.48 2.91 -18.78
C MET A 31 -12.91 2.38 -18.69
N LEU A 32 -13.10 1.07 -18.53
CA LEU A 32 -14.42 0.47 -18.31
C LEU A 32 -15.04 0.97 -16.99
N LEU A 33 -14.26 1.00 -15.92
CA LEU A 33 -14.72 1.41 -14.58
C LEU A 33 -14.99 2.92 -14.49
N LYS A 34 -14.19 3.77 -15.14
CA LYS A 34 -14.37 5.22 -15.22
C LYS A 34 -15.64 5.59 -15.97
N ASN A 35 -15.99 4.83 -17.02
CA ASN A 35 -17.20 5.02 -17.82
C ASN A 35 -18.41 4.19 -17.32
N ALA A 36 -18.27 3.47 -16.21
CA ALA A 36 -19.36 2.69 -15.64
C ALA A 36 -20.53 3.61 -15.21
N PRO A 37 -21.79 3.15 -15.31
CA PRO A 37 -22.96 3.96 -14.99
C PRO A 37 -22.92 4.46 -13.53
N PRO A 38 -23.63 5.56 -13.19
CA PRO A 38 -23.67 6.10 -11.83
C PRO A 38 -24.21 5.12 -10.77
N THR A 39 -24.96 4.09 -11.18
CA THR A 39 -25.41 3.00 -10.31
C THR A 39 -24.27 2.11 -9.82
N PHE A 40 -23.09 2.17 -10.46
CA PHE A 40 -21.90 1.46 -10.01
C PHE A 40 -21.27 2.22 -8.85
N SER A 41 -21.42 1.68 -7.63
CA SER A 41 -21.02 2.36 -6.41
C SER A 41 -19.52 2.65 -6.35
N LYS A 42 -19.15 3.69 -5.58
CA LYS A 42 -17.74 4.00 -5.25
C LYS A 42 -16.96 2.76 -4.82
N TRP A 43 -17.53 1.98 -3.89
CA TRP A 43 -16.89 0.79 -3.34
C TRP A 43 -16.71 -0.32 -4.37
N ALA A 44 -17.71 -0.54 -5.23
CA ALA A 44 -17.62 -1.51 -6.32
C ALA A 44 -16.54 -1.10 -7.33
N ARG A 45 -16.48 0.19 -7.70
CA ARG A 45 -15.48 0.74 -8.63
C ARG A 45 -14.08 0.60 -8.11
N GLN A 46 -13.86 1.06 -6.87
CA GLN A 46 -12.57 0.99 -6.22
C GLN A 46 -12.11 -0.46 -6.00
N GLY A 47 -12.98 -1.29 -5.43
CA GLY A 47 -12.66 -2.69 -5.13
C GLY A 47 -12.39 -3.51 -6.40
N ALA A 48 -13.15 -3.31 -7.47
CA ALA A 48 -12.91 -3.97 -8.75
C ALA A 48 -11.53 -3.60 -9.32
N PHE A 49 -11.19 -2.30 -9.33
CA PHE A 49 -9.89 -1.85 -9.83
C PHE A 49 -8.72 -2.40 -9.02
N GLU A 50 -8.80 -2.34 -7.69
CA GLU A 50 -7.75 -2.84 -6.80
C GLU A 50 -7.55 -4.36 -6.93
N ASN A 51 -8.63 -5.13 -7.10
CA ASN A 51 -8.55 -6.58 -7.33
C ASN A 51 -7.94 -6.91 -8.70
N ILE A 52 -8.26 -6.13 -9.73
CA ILE A 52 -7.65 -6.27 -11.06
C ILE A 52 -6.15 -5.99 -10.99
N ALA A 53 -5.75 -4.92 -10.29
CA ALA A 53 -4.34 -4.56 -10.15
C ALA A 53 -3.56 -5.52 -9.22
N ALA A 54 -4.23 -6.36 -8.42
CA ALA A 54 -3.57 -7.30 -7.51
C ALA A 54 -2.71 -8.36 -8.21
N CYS A 55 -2.89 -8.58 -9.52
CA CYS A 55 -1.98 -9.42 -10.32
C CYS A 55 -0.56 -8.84 -10.44
N ALA A 56 -0.38 -7.55 -10.13
CA ALA A 56 0.83 -6.78 -10.36
C ALA A 56 1.45 -6.24 -9.06
N VAL A 57 1.40 -7.01 -7.95
CA VAL A 57 2.00 -6.59 -6.66
C VAL A 57 1.38 -5.29 -6.11
N SER A 58 0.06 -5.15 -6.25
CA SER A 58 -0.70 -4.11 -5.57
C SER A 58 -0.66 -4.32 -4.04
N TRP A 59 -0.93 -3.27 -3.26
CA TRP A 59 -0.84 -3.25 -1.79
C TRP A 59 0.57 -3.54 -1.26
N ARG A 60 1.61 -3.18 -2.01
CA ARG A 60 3.00 -3.47 -1.66
C ARG A 60 3.38 -2.88 -0.31
N VAL A 61 3.98 -3.70 0.55
CA VAL A 61 4.48 -3.25 1.85
C VAL A 61 5.80 -2.51 1.66
N VAL A 62 5.81 -1.20 1.96
CA VAL A 62 7.00 -0.33 1.87
C VAL A 62 7.62 -0.03 3.22
N GLY A 63 6.88 -0.23 4.31
CA GLY A 63 7.35 0.00 5.66
C GLY A 63 6.62 -0.83 6.70
N ILE A 64 7.11 -0.77 7.93
CA ILE A 64 6.50 -1.34 9.13
C ILE A 64 6.70 -0.37 10.29
N SER A 65 5.67 -0.15 11.11
CA SER A 65 5.83 0.65 12.33
C SER A 65 6.69 -0.08 13.34
N GLU A 66 7.44 0.67 14.15
CA GLU A 66 8.28 0.11 15.22
C GLU A 66 7.47 -0.81 16.16
N ASP A 67 6.26 -0.40 16.55
CA ASP A 67 5.37 -1.22 17.39
C ASP A 67 5.03 -2.56 16.73
N ALA A 68 4.70 -2.55 15.44
CA ALA A 68 4.39 -3.76 14.70
C ALA A 68 5.62 -4.66 14.54
N LEU A 69 6.79 -4.05 14.29
CA LEU A 69 8.07 -4.75 14.18
C LEU A 69 8.40 -5.47 15.49
N ARG A 70 8.33 -4.77 16.62
CA ARG A 70 8.56 -5.34 17.97
C ARG A 70 7.55 -6.44 18.31
N LYS A 71 6.28 -6.28 17.91
CA LYS A 71 5.25 -7.32 18.11
C LYS A 71 5.54 -8.60 17.31
N ILE A 72 6.04 -8.47 16.08
CA ILE A 72 6.48 -9.64 15.31
C ILE A 72 7.71 -10.28 15.96
N ALA A 73 8.69 -9.50 16.41
CA ALA A 73 9.88 -10.03 17.08
C ALA A 73 9.54 -10.85 18.32
N ALA A 74 8.59 -10.36 19.14
CA ALA A 74 8.18 -11.03 20.37
C ALA A 74 7.35 -12.31 20.13
N THR A 75 6.50 -12.33 19.10
CA THR A 75 5.49 -13.40 18.92
C THR A 75 5.78 -14.35 17.77
N GLY A 76 6.62 -13.94 16.81
CA GLY A 76 6.82 -14.60 15.53
C GLY A 76 5.56 -14.67 14.66
N LYS A 77 4.52 -13.89 14.98
CA LYS A 77 3.18 -13.97 14.39
C LYS A 77 2.69 -12.58 13.96
N ARG A 78 1.76 -12.57 13.00
CA ARG A 78 1.08 -11.35 12.52
C ARG A 78 -0.08 -10.87 13.40
N GLY A 79 -0.30 -11.49 14.56
CA GLY A 79 -1.52 -11.29 15.36
C GLY A 79 -1.75 -9.82 15.68
N ASP A 80 -2.95 -9.32 15.42
CA ASP A 80 -3.34 -7.92 15.64
C ASP A 80 -2.47 -6.89 14.91
N LEU A 81 -1.97 -7.27 13.74
CA LEU A 81 -1.32 -6.39 12.77
C LEU A 81 -2.14 -6.37 11.48
N GLN A 82 -2.01 -5.28 10.72
CA GLN A 82 -2.68 -5.10 9.45
C GLN A 82 -1.88 -4.18 8.53
N ARG A 83 -2.40 -3.99 7.32
CA ARG A 83 -1.87 -3.03 6.35
C ARG A 83 -2.67 -1.75 6.41
N GLY A 84 -2.00 -0.66 6.81
CA GLY A 84 -2.48 0.70 6.59
C GLY A 84 -1.98 1.21 5.26
N HIS A 85 -2.84 1.85 4.46
CA HIS A 85 -2.39 2.47 3.22
C HIS A 85 -1.61 3.75 3.50
N TRP A 86 -0.40 3.83 2.96
CA TRP A 86 0.45 5.00 3.15
C TRP A 86 -0.17 6.26 2.51
N PHE A 87 -0.76 6.10 1.33
CA PHE A 87 -1.58 7.12 0.70
C PHE A 87 -3.07 6.80 0.89
N ALA A 88 -3.85 7.79 1.36
CA ALA A 88 -5.26 7.58 1.69
C ALA A 88 -6.06 7.05 0.50
N ARG A 89 -6.70 5.89 0.68
CA ARG A 89 -7.52 5.20 -0.33
C ARG A 89 -8.60 6.10 -0.95
N ASP A 90 -9.22 6.95 -0.14
CA ASP A 90 -10.24 7.90 -0.60
C ASP A 90 -9.66 8.99 -1.52
N LYS A 91 -8.47 9.51 -1.20
CA LYS A 91 -7.78 10.47 -2.06
C LYS A 91 -7.37 9.83 -3.39
N ARG A 92 -6.95 8.57 -3.36
CA ARG A 92 -6.65 7.79 -4.57
C ARG A 92 -7.90 7.57 -5.41
N TYR A 93 -9.01 7.22 -4.78
CA TYR A 93 -10.29 7.07 -5.48
C TYR A 93 -10.68 8.38 -6.18
N GLU A 94 -10.61 9.51 -5.49
CA GLU A 94 -10.95 10.81 -6.08
C GLU A 94 -10.06 11.13 -7.29
N ALA A 95 -8.75 10.88 -7.20
CA ALA A 95 -7.84 11.10 -8.30
C ALA A 95 -8.17 10.22 -9.53
N LEU A 96 -8.51 8.94 -9.32
CA LEU A 96 -8.77 7.99 -10.40
C LEU A 96 -10.16 8.15 -11.02
N PHE A 97 -11.17 8.27 -10.16
CA PHE A 97 -12.59 8.10 -10.51
C PHE A 97 -13.48 9.27 -10.08
N GLY A 98 -12.91 10.32 -9.48
CA GLY A 98 -13.63 11.54 -9.12
C GLY A 98 -14.35 12.16 -10.32
N VAL A 99 -15.50 12.79 -10.06
CA VAL A 99 -16.37 13.39 -11.09
C VAL A 99 -15.65 14.50 -11.84
N SER A 100 -14.77 15.23 -11.15
CA SER A 100 -14.04 16.38 -11.68
C SER A 100 -12.62 16.03 -12.16
N GLY A 101 -12.16 14.81 -11.94
CA GLY A 101 -10.79 14.40 -12.26
C GLY A 101 -10.66 14.06 -13.75
N PRO A 102 -9.62 14.60 -14.45
CA PRO A 102 -9.36 14.24 -15.84
C PRO A 102 -9.10 12.74 -15.96
N THR A 103 -9.51 12.15 -17.09
CA THR A 103 -9.11 10.78 -17.41
C THR A 103 -7.58 10.75 -17.54
N MET A 104 -6.94 9.86 -16.80
CA MET A 104 -5.49 9.71 -16.88
C MET A 104 -5.10 8.95 -18.15
N GLU A 105 -4.04 9.40 -18.82
CA GLU A 105 -3.36 8.61 -19.84
C GLU A 105 -2.77 7.33 -19.24
N ARG A 106 -2.58 6.30 -20.07
CA ARG A 106 -2.15 4.97 -19.64
C ARG A 106 -0.96 4.99 -18.68
N ASP A 107 0.17 5.54 -19.11
CA ASP A 107 1.40 5.47 -18.32
C ASP A 107 1.30 6.32 -17.04
N ALA A 108 0.57 7.44 -17.12
CA ALA A 108 0.27 8.28 -15.97
C ALA A 108 -0.61 7.55 -14.95
N LEU A 109 -1.63 6.81 -15.40
CA LEU A 109 -2.49 5.98 -14.56
C LEU A 109 -1.66 4.91 -13.85
N ILE A 110 -0.86 4.15 -14.60
CA ILE A 110 -0.09 3.02 -14.05
C ILE A 110 0.89 3.55 -13.01
N ARG A 111 1.68 4.57 -13.36
CA ARG A 111 2.61 5.20 -12.43
C ARG A 111 1.88 5.74 -11.20
N PHE A 112 0.83 6.51 -11.39
CA PHE A 112 0.06 7.08 -10.28
C PHE A 112 -0.48 5.99 -9.36
N PHE A 113 -1.09 4.94 -9.90
CA PHE A 113 -1.68 3.89 -9.08
C PHE A 113 -0.62 3.16 -8.26
N PHE A 114 0.47 2.68 -8.87
CA PHE A 114 1.48 1.90 -8.14
C PHE A 114 2.37 2.74 -7.22
N ASP A 115 2.53 4.04 -7.49
CA ASP A 115 3.13 4.99 -6.55
C ASP A 115 2.24 5.25 -5.33
N HIS A 116 0.92 5.06 -5.42
CA HIS A 116 -0.03 5.36 -4.36
C HIS A 116 -0.79 4.14 -3.82
N ASP A 117 -0.47 2.93 -4.29
CA ASP A 117 -1.02 1.67 -3.79
C ASP A 117 0.01 0.88 -2.97
N THR A 118 0.56 1.58 -1.98
CA THR A 118 1.52 1.06 -1.02
C THR A 118 0.95 1.04 0.38
N THR A 119 1.47 0.13 1.18
CA THR A 119 1.01 -0.12 2.54
C THR A 119 2.18 -0.17 3.52
N VAL A 120 1.85 0.07 4.79
CA VAL A 120 2.74 -0.11 5.93
C VAL A 120 2.11 -1.12 6.87
N VAL A 121 2.91 -2.04 7.39
CA VAL A 121 2.48 -2.96 8.44
C VAL A 121 2.38 -2.19 9.74
N ILE A 122 1.18 -2.13 10.32
CA ILE A 122 0.85 -1.38 11.53
C ILE A 122 0.07 -2.26 12.50
N THR A 123 -0.06 -1.83 13.74
CA THR A 123 -0.91 -2.52 14.73
C THR A 123 -2.40 -2.29 14.46
N LYS A 124 -3.25 -3.08 15.11
CA LYS A 124 -4.69 -2.88 15.04
C LYS A 124 -5.11 -1.51 15.56
N GLU A 125 -4.49 -1.12 16.66
CA GLU A 125 -4.73 0.12 17.37
C GLU A 125 -4.37 1.34 16.51
N GLN A 126 -3.29 1.25 15.72
CA GLN A 126 -2.79 2.30 14.83
C GLN A 126 -3.70 2.59 13.61
N ASN A 127 -4.61 1.69 13.24
CA ASN A 127 -5.48 1.85 12.06
C ASN A 127 -6.92 2.26 12.38
N ASN A 128 -7.25 2.48 13.66
CA ASN A 128 -8.59 2.94 14.04
C ASN A 128 -8.86 4.35 13.48
N ALA A 129 -10.08 4.88 13.61
CA ALA A 129 -10.69 5.91 12.74
C ALA A 129 -9.87 7.18 12.39
N ASP A 130 -8.84 7.54 13.14
CA ASP A 130 -7.93 8.68 12.87
C ASP A 130 -6.49 8.24 12.52
N GLY A 131 -6.30 6.95 12.22
CA GLY A 131 -5.05 6.28 11.92
C GLY A 131 -4.54 6.64 10.53
N GLY A 132 -3.36 7.23 10.45
CA GLY A 132 -2.69 7.55 9.20
C GLY A 132 -1.18 7.62 9.41
N PRO A 133 -0.39 7.86 8.35
CA PRO A 133 1.06 7.91 8.44
C PRO A 133 1.60 8.81 9.55
N THR A 134 0.87 9.88 9.89
CA THR A 134 1.22 10.83 10.95
C THR A 134 1.06 10.28 12.37
N THR A 135 0.31 9.19 12.58
CA THR A 135 0.01 8.61 13.90
C THR A 135 0.65 7.24 14.12
N TRP A 136 1.34 6.69 13.12
CA TRP A 136 1.94 5.35 13.18
C TRP A 136 3.32 5.29 13.83
N GLY A 137 3.83 6.42 14.32
CA GLY A 137 5.13 6.52 14.95
C GLY A 137 6.29 6.33 13.97
N LYS A 138 7.40 5.75 14.45
CA LYS A 138 8.59 5.49 13.63
C LYS A 138 8.31 4.38 12.63
N ILE A 139 8.59 4.64 11.35
CA ILE A 139 8.42 3.68 10.26
C ILE A 139 9.80 3.20 9.81
N VAL A 140 9.99 1.89 9.84
CA VAL A 140 11.17 1.22 9.32
C VAL A 140 10.88 0.79 7.88
N ALA A 141 11.77 1.16 6.96
CA ALA A 141 11.66 0.75 5.56
C ALA A 141 11.79 -0.77 5.44
N VAL A 142 10.88 -1.38 4.68
CA VAL A 142 10.85 -2.83 4.44
C VAL A 142 11.63 -3.12 3.16
N PRO A 143 12.54 -4.13 3.11
CA PRO A 143 13.25 -4.54 1.90
C PRO A 143 12.35 -5.14 0.81
N GLU A 144 12.90 -5.40 -0.38
CA GLU A 144 12.12 -6.05 -1.46
C GLU A 144 11.84 -7.51 -1.12
N GLY A 145 10.74 -8.03 -1.64
CA GLY A 145 10.40 -9.44 -1.47
C GLY A 145 9.97 -9.82 -0.05
N MET A 146 9.73 -8.85 0.83
CA MET A 146 9.16 -9.04 2.17
C MET A 146 7.64 -8.82 2.17
N PHE A 147 6.90 -9.58 2.97
CA PHE A 147 5.45 -9.48 3.14
C PHE A 147 4.68 -9.50 1.80
N THR A 148 5.03 -10.41 0.89
CA THR A 148 4.66 -10.36 -0.54
C THR A 148 3.20 -10.72 -0.87
N THR A 149 2.41 -11.22 0.09
CA THR A 149 0.99 -11.50 -0.15
C THR A 149 0.29 -10.20 -0.57
N SER A 150 -0.65 -10.19 -1.51
CA SER A 150 -1.43 -8.98 -1.84
C SER A 150 -2.69 -8.86 -0.96
N GLY A 151 -3.33 -7.69 -0.96
CA GLY A 151 -4.59 -7.43 -0.25
C GLY A 151 -4.44 -7.09 1.23
N TYR A 152 -5.52 -7.24 2.00
CA TYR A 152 -5.62 -6.74 3.38
C TYR A 152 -4.69 -7.42 4.38
N SER A 153 -4.35 -8.69 4.14
CA SER A 153 -3.61 -9.53 5.08
C SER A 153 -2.22 -9.85 4.54
N PHE A 154 -1.28 -10.10 5.44
CA PHE A 154 0.11 -10.44 5.10
C PHE A 154 0.59 -11.67 5.87
N ASN A 155 1.67 -12.30 5.42
CA ASN A 155 2.28 -13.44 6.09
C ASN A 155 3.63 -13.06 6.68
N VAL A 156 3.94 -13.61 7.85
CA VAL A 156 5.27 -13.56 8.47
C VAL A 156 5.91 -14.93 8.25
N ARG A 157 6.84 -15.06 7.30
CA ARG A 157 7.44 -16.36 6.97
C ARG A 157 8.67 -16.58 7.84
N LYS A 158 8.79 -17.80 8.37
CA LYS A 158 9.84 -18.18 9.31
C LYS A 158 11.27 -18.01 8.76
N ARG A 159 11.44 -18.17 7.45
CA ARG A 159 12.76 -18.17 6.79
C ARG A 159 13.20 -16.80 6.26
N THR A 160 12.28 -15.84 6.14
CA THR A 160 12.54 -14.54 5.49
C THR A 160 12.21 -13.37 6.41
N GLU A 161 10.95 -13.21 6.82
CA GLU A 161 10.55 -12.08 7.67
C GLU A 161 11.12 -12.20 9.09
N ILE A 162 11.06 -13.37 9.72
CA ILE A 162 11.48 -13.49 11.13
C ILE A 162 12.97 -13.10 11.34
N PRO A 163 13.93 -13.61 10.55
CA PRO A 163 15.34 -13.21 10.70
C PRO A 163 15.55 -11.71 10.45
N TRP A 164 14.89 -11.16 9.43
CA TRP A 164 14.98 -9.73 9.13
C TRP A 164 14.41 -8.86 10.26
N VAL A 165 13.24 -9.23 10.81
CA VAL A 165 12.63 -8.51 11.93
C VAL A 165 13.55 -8.50 13.15
N ALA A 166 14.18 -9.63 13.48
CA ALA A 166 15.11 -9.70 14.61
C ALA A 166 16.32 -8.77 14.43
N ALA A 167 16.90 -8.73 13.22
CA ALA A 167 17.98 -7.81 12.89
C ALA A 167 17.55 -6.34 12.98
N ALA A 168 16.39 -6.00 12.41
CA ALA A 168 15.87 -4.64 12.42
C ALA A 168 15.56 -4.14 13.86
N VAL A 169 15.06 -5.00 14.75
CA VAL A 169 14.88 -4.64 16.17
C VAL A 169 16.22 -4.43 16.86
N ALA A 170 17.21 -5.28 16.62
CA ALA A 170 18.54 -5.12 17.21
C ALA A 170 19.23 -3.81 16.76
N GLU A 171 19.00 -3.37 15.52
CA GLU A 171 19.47 -2.07 15.03
C GLU A 171 18.75 -0.90 15.72
N LEU A 172 17.44 -1.02 15.96
CA LEU A 172 16.67 0.00 16.68
C LEU A 172 17.12 0.15 18.14
N ASP A 173 17.53 -0.93 18.79
CA ASP A 173 17.98 -0.91 20.18
C ASP A 173 19.41 -0.36 20.35
N GLN A 174 20.16 -0.15 19.25
CA GLN A 174 21.52 0.42 19.24
C GLN A 174 21.56 1.93 19.01
N GLY A 175 20.45 2.55 18.61
CA GLY A 175 20.33 3.99 18.30
C GLY A 175 19.23 4.68 19.11
#